data_AF-A0A174CZX7-F1
#
_entry.id   AF-A0A174CZX7-F1
#
_cell.length_a   1.000
_cell.length_b   1.000
_cell.length_c   1.000
_cell.angle_alpha   90.00
_cell.angle_beta   90.00
_cell.angle_gamma   90.00
#
_symmetry.space_group_name_H-M   'P 1'
#
loop_
_entity.id
_entity.type
_entity.pdbx_description
1 polymer ?
#
loop_
_entity_poly.entity_id
_entity_poly.type
_entity_poly.pdbx_seq_one_letter_code
_entity_poly.pdbx_strand_id
1 'polypeptide(L)'
;MKYQQLMKQYYGDLSNLNQLLQSMVNSYRLLIAGAAELNNINEARSSYVKVAVKRADNLGEIIDHVIELLDECGESYFKYIALVGDHILKNTDSSVILTEVDNELLFQDASVREEYEALKKYKEEHQKEFED
;
A
#
# COMPACT_ATOMS: atom_id res chain seq x y z
N MET A 1 18.16 14.51 -2.25
CA MET A 1 17.76 14.64 -0.83
C MET A 1 16.39 15.34 -0.67
N LYS A 2 16.20 16.63 -1.01
CA LYS A 2 14.92 17.35 -0.77
C LYS A 2 13.71 16.79 -1.55
N TYR A 3 13.91 16.38 -2.80
CA TYR A 3 12.82 15.85 -3.65
C TYR A 3 12.34 14.46 -3.20
N GLN A 4 13.24 13.57 -2.78
CA GLN A 4 12.87 12.27 -2.20
C GLN A 4 12.07 12.41 -0.90
N GLN A 5 12.43 13.36 -0.04
CA GLN A 5 11.67 13.65 1.17
C GLN A 5 10.25 14.16 0.84
N LEU A 6 10.15 15.08 -0.13
CA LEU A 6 8.86 15.57 -0.60
C LEU A 6 7.98 14.43 -1.14
N MET A 7 8.55 13.48 -1.90
CA MET A 7 7.78 12.34 -2.41
C MET A 7 7.45 11.30 -1.35
N LYS A 8 8.27 11.12 -0.32
CA LYS A 8 7.90 10.30 0.85
C LYS A 8 6.73 10.91 1.61
N GLN A 9 6.73 12.24 1.79
CA GLN A 9 5.60 12.93 2.40
C GLN A 9 4.34 12.80 1.54
N TYR A 10 4.47 13.00 0.21
CA TYR A 10 3.36 12.87 -0.72
C TYR A 10 2.75 11.45 -0.74
N TYR A 11 3.57 10.41 -0.66
CA TYR A 11 3.10 9.04 -0.46
C TYR A 11 2.35 8.87 0.87
N GLY A 12 2.86 9.49 1.94
CA GLY A 12 2.17 9.52 3.23
C GLY A 12 0.80 10.17 3.13
N ASP A 13 0.69 11.30 2.44
CA ASP A 13 -0.57 12.00 2.23
C ASP A 13 -1.56 11.16 1.40
N LEU A 14 -1.10 10.49 0.33
CA LEU A 14 -1.89 9.52 -0.44
C LEU A 14 -2.38 8.35 0.41
N SER A 15 -1.50 7.78 1.23
CA SER A 15 -1.86 6.71 2.16
C SER A 15 -2.92 7.17 3.16
N ASN A 16 -2.80 8.39 3.69
CA ASN A 16 -3.76 8.97 4.61
C ASN A 16 -5.12 9.20 3.94
N LEU A 17 -5.15 9.69 2.69
CA LEU A 17 -6.38 9.82 1.90
C LEU A 17 -7.05 8.46 1.67
N ASN A 18 -6.27 7.43 1.36
CA ASN A 18 -6.81 6.07 1.17
C ASN A 18 -7.38 5.49 2.48
N GLN A 19 -6.73 5.73 3.62
CA GLN A 19 -7.27 5.35 4.94
C GLN A 19 -8.55 6.13 5.28
N LEU A 20 -8.61 7.42 4.94
CA LEU A 20 -9.80 8.24 5.11
C LEU A 20 -10.97 7.69 4.29
N LEU A 21 -10.72 7.37 3.01
CA LEU A 21 -11.71 6.75 2.12
C LEU A 21 -12.25 5.45 2.74
N GLN A 22 -11.38 4.56 3.22
CA GLN A 22 -11.79 3.31 3.85
C GLN A 22 -12.70 3.55 5.07
N SER A 23 -12.35 4.52 5.92
CA SER A 23 -13.15 4.91 7.08
C SER A 23 -14.54 5.46 6.70
N MET A 24 -14.59 6.29 5.65
CA MET A 24 -15.84 6.83 5.12
C MET A 24 -16.73 5.75 4.51
N VAL A 25 -16.18 4.84 3.71
CA VAL A 25 -16.92 3.71 3.13
C VAL A 25 -17.51 2.81 4.23
N ASN A 26 -16.75 2.55 5.29
CA ASN A 26 -17.27 1.81 6.44
C ASN A 26 -18.43 2.54 7.12
N SER A 27 -18.31 3.86 7.30
CA SER A 27 -19.36 4.70 7.89
C SER A 27 -20.62 4.74 7.01
N TYR A 28 -20.46 4.81 5.69
CA TYR A 28 -21.56 4.73 4.72
C TYR A 28 -22.31 3.41 4.85
N ARG A 29 -21.58 2.29 4.88
CA ARG A 29 -22.18 0.95 5.07
C ARG A 29 -22.95 0.84 6.38
N LEU A 30 -22.43 1.40 7.47
CA LEU A 30 -23.10 1.43 8.77
C LEU A 30 -24.40 2.25 8.73
N LEU A 31 -24.41 3.39 8.03
CA LEU A 31 -25.61 4.20 7.89
C LEU A 31 -26.71 3.47 7.11
N ILE A 32 -26.35 2.79 6.02
CA ILE A 32 -27.29 1.98 5.24
C ILE A 32 -27.81 0.79 6.05
N ALA A 33 -26.93 0.09 6.76
CA ALA A 33 -27.31 -1.03 7.63
C ALA A 33 -28.25 -0.58 8.76
N GLY A 34 -27.91 0.51 9.46
CA GLY A 34 -28.76 1.08 10.50
C GLY A 34 -30.11 1.56 9.98
N ALA A 35 -30.17 2.09 8.74
CA ALA A 35 -31.44 2.44 8.10
C ALA A 35 -32.31 1.19 7.84
N ALA A 36 -31.71 0.09 7.38
CA ALA A 36 -32.41 -1.17 7.14
C ALA A 36 -32.92 -1.78 8.46
N GLU A 37 -32.10 -1.75 9.52
CA GLU A 37 -32.50 -2.19 10.86
C GLU A 37 -33.67 -1.38 11.40
N LEU A 38 -33.60 -0.04 11.32
CA LEU A 38 -34.70 0.85 11.72
C LEU A 38 -35.99 0.55 10.96
N ASN A 39 -35.90 0.21 9.67
CA ASN A 39 -37.07 -0.08 8.85
C ASN A 39 -37.77 -1.40 9.24
N ASN A 40 -37.07 -2.31 9.91
CA ASN A 40 -37.61 -3.58 10.39
C ASN A 40 -38.24 -3.48 11.79
N ILE A 41 -38.17 -2.31 12.45
CA ILE A 41 -38.82 -2.08 13.74
C ILE A 41 -40.24 -1.54 13.49
N ASN A 42 -41.26 -2.27 13.90
CA ASN A 42 -42.67 -1.94 13.63
C ASN A 42 -43.08 -0.56 14.19
N GLU A 43 -42.53 -0.15 15.32
CA GLU A 43 -42.82 1.13 15.97
C GLU A 43 -41.92 2.28 15.49
N ALA A 44 -40.92 2.00 14.64
CA ALA A 44 -40.02 3.04 14.16
C ALA A 44 -40.73 3.98 13.20
N ARG A 45 -40.49 5.28 13.39
CA ARG A 45 -41.03 6.30 12.48
C ARG A 45 -40.30 6.20 11.15
N SER A 46 -41.05 6.08 10.04
CA SER A 46 -40.52 6.13 8.68
C SER A 46 -39.61 7.35 8.42
N SER A 47 -39.86 8.47 9.10
CA SER A 47 -38.99 9.65 9.06
C SER A 47 -37.54 9.36 9.48
N TYR A 48 -37.32 8.48 10.45
CA TYR A 48 -35.96 8.16 10.94
C TYR A 48 -35.17 7.34 9.92
N VAL A 49 -35.83 6.38 9.26
CA VAL A 49 -35.23 5.63 8.13
C VAL A 49 -34.83 6.60 7.02
N LYS A 50 -35.72 7.52 6.62
CA LYS A 50 -35.42 8.52 5.59
C LYS A 50 -34.25 9.43 5.96
N VAL A 51 -34.15 9.84 7.23
CA VAL A 51 -33.01 10.64 7.72
C VAL A 51 -31.71 9.85 7.65
N ALA A 52 -31.72 8.57 8.03
CA ALA A 52 -30.53 7.72 7.96
C ALA A 52 -30.06 7.52 6.51
N VAL A 53 -30.99 7.23 5.59
CA VAL A 53 -30.69 7.11 4.15
C VAL A 53 -30.13 8.42 3.60
N LYS A 54 -30.75 9.56 3.91
CA LYS A 54 -30.25 10.88 3.45
C LYS A 54 -28.84 11.18 3.97
N ARG A 55 -28.51 10.77 5.20
CA ARG A 55 -27.15 10.92 5.73
C ARG A 55 -26.14 10.04 5.00
N ALA A 56 -26.53 8.82 4.64
CA ALA A 56 -25.69 7.95 3.82
C ALA A 56 -25.45 8.56 2.44
N ASP A 57 -26.49 9.11 1.81
CA ASP A 57 -26.43 9.77 0.50
C ASP A 57 -25.43 10.94 0.52
N ASN A 58 -25.58 11.86 1.48
CA ASN A 58 -24.64 12.97 1.68
C ASN A 58 -23.19 12.51 1.93
N LEU A 59 -23.00 11.38 2.62
CA LEU A 59 -21.65 10.83 2.84
C LEU A 59 -21.10 10.19 1.55
N GLY A 60 -21.97 9.61 0.72
CA GLY A 60 -21.63 9.12 -0.61
C GLY A 60 -21.04 10.21 -1.50
N GLU A 61 -21.65 11.39 -1.53
CA GLU A 61 -21.13 12.55 -2.27
C GLU A 61 -19.71 12.95 -1.81
N ILE A 62 -19.45 12.90 -0.50
CA ILE A 62 -18.11 13.19 0.05
C ILE A 62 -17.11 12.09 -0.34
N ILE A 63 -17.53 10.83 -0.32
CA ILE A 63 -16.71 9.69 -0.75
C ILE A 63 -16.30 9.85 -2.22
N ASP A 64 -17.23 10.26 -3.09
CA ASP A 64 -16.95 10.47 -4.51
C ASP A 64 -15.86 11.54 -4.71
N HIS A 65 -15.93 12.66 -4.00
CA HIS A 65 -14.88 13.68 -4.04
C HIS A 65 -13.51 13.19 -3.53
N VAL A 66 -13.48 12.30 -2.54
CA VAL A 66 -12.22 11.70 -2.06
C VAL A 66 -11.65 10.75 -3.09
N ILE A 67 -12.48 9.99 -3.80
CA ILE A 67 -12.06 9.11 -4.90
C ILE A 67 -11.45 9.94 -6.03
N GLU A 68 -12.14 11.01 -6.47
CA GLU A 68 -11.63 11.92 -7.50
C GLU A 68 -10.24 12.48 -7.12
N LEU A 69 -10.08 12.96 -5.87
CA LEU A 69 -8.81 13.48 -5.39
C LEU A 69 -7.70 12.41 -5.34
N LEU A 70 -8.04 11.18 -4.94
CA LEU A 70 -7.10 10.06 -4.93
C LEU A 70 -6.64 9.67 -6.32
N ASP A 71 -7.54 9.67 -7.31
CA ASP A 71 -7.19 9.39 -8.71
C ASP A 71 -6.24 10.45 -9.25
N GLU A 72 -6.55 11.74 -9.03
CA GLU A 72 -5.71 12.85 -9.49
C GLU A 72 -4.31 12.83 -8.85
N CYS A 73 -4.25 12.65 -7.53
CA CYS A 73 -2.98 12.63 -6.80
C CYS A 73 -2.19 11.34 -7.05
N GLY A 74 -2.89 10.20 -7.12
CA GLY A 74 -2.29 8.88 -7.31
C GLY A 74 -1.57 8.77 -8.65
N GLU A 75 -2.20 9.27 -9.72
CA GLU A 75 -1.62 9.29 -11.06
C GLU A 75 -0.27 10.03 -11.11
N SER A 76 -0.15 11.14 -10.37
CA SER A 76 1.10 11.90 -10.28
C SER A 76 2.20 11.11 -9.55
N TYR A 77 1.83 10.36 -8.50
CA TYR A 77 2.76 9.50 -7.77
C TYR A 77 3.19 8.28 -8.59
N PHE A 78 2.28 7.66 -9.35
CA PHE A 78 2.60 6.53 -10.24
C PHE A 78 3.62 6.94 -11.31
N LYS A 79 3.46 8.12 -11.91
CA LYS A 79 4.44 8.69 -12.84
C LYS A 79 5.82 8.86 -12.22
N TYR A 80 5.86 9.36 -10.97
CA TYR A 80 7.12 9.50 -10.24
C TYR A 80 7.80 8.16 -10.00
N ILE A 81 7.08 7.16 -9.48
CA ILE A 81 7.64 5.82 -9.25
C ILE A 81 8.14 5.22 -10.56
N ALA A 82 7.36 5.30 -11.64
CA ALA A 82 7.75 4.77 -12.94
C ALA A 82 9.05 5.41 -13.46
N LEU A 83 9.20 6.73 -13.34
CA LEU A 83 10.40 7.44 -13.76
C LEU A 83 11.62 7.03 -12.91
N VAL A 84 11.47 6.93 -11.60
CA VAL A 84 12.56 6.51 -10.69
C VAL A 84 12.96 5.07 -10.98
N GLY A 85 12.00 4.17 -11.16
CA GLY A 85 12.27 2.77 -11.50
C GLY A 85 13.02 2.64 -12.82
N ASP A 86 12.58 3.33 -13.86
CA ASP A 86 13.25 3.35 -15.17
C ASP A 86 14.69 3.93 -15.07
N HIS A 87 14.88 4.98 -14.29
CA HIS A 87 16.21 5.54 -14.05
C HIS A 87 17.14 4.54 -13.33
N ILE A 88 16.66 3.86 -12.30
CA ILE A 88 17.42 2.84 -11.57
C ILE A 88 17.79 1.69 -12.51
N LEU A 89 16.83 1.15 -13.27
CA LEU A 89 17.07 0.03 -14.18
C LEU A 89 18.06 0.36 -15.31
N LYS A 90 18.08 1.62 -15.77
CA LYS A 90 19.01 2.06 -16.83
C LYS A 90 20.43 2.33 -16.33
N ASN A 91 20.59 2.73 -15.07
CA ASN A 91 21.87 3.22 -14.54
C ASN A 91 22.51 2.27 -13.51
N THR A 92 21.83 1.19 -13.14
CA THR A 92 22.33 0.19 -12.18
C THR A 92 22.41 -1.18 -12.87
N ASP A 93 23.51 -1.89 -12.65
CA ASP A 93 23.66 -3.27 -13.11
C ASP A 93 22.61 -4.17 -12.42
N SER A 94 21.89 -4.96 -13.20
CA SER A 94 20.87 -5.87 -12.67
C SER A 94 21.42 -6.84 -11.61
N SER A 95 22.70 -7.21 -11.70
CA SER A 95 23.36 -8.06 -10.69
C SER A 95 23.45 -7.38 -9.32
N VAL A 96 23.63 -6.05 -9.28
CA VAL A 96 23.65 -5.28 -8.03
C VAL A 96 22.27 -5.25 -7.41
N ILE A 97 21.23 -4.98 -8.22
CA ILE A 97 19.83 -4.98 -7.76
C ILE A 97 19.46 -6.37 -7.23
N LEU A 98 19.78 -7.44 -7.97
CA LEU A 98 19.52 -8.81 -7.54
C LEU A 98 20.25 -9.14 -6.23
N THR A 99 21.49 -8.70 -6.07
CA THR A 99 22.24 -8.89 -4.81
C THR A 99 21.59 -8.15 -3.64
N GLU A 100 21.10 -6.93 -3.84
CA GLU A 100 20.38 -6.19 -2.80
C GLU A 100 19.06 -6.89 -2.40
N VAL A 101 18.29 -7.35 -3.38
CA VAL A 101 17.05 -8.11 -3.17
C VAL A 101 17.32 -9.43 -2.44
N ASP A 102 18.31 -10.19 -2.91
CA ASP A 102 18.72 -11.46 -2.28
C ASP A 102 19.13 -11.21 -0.83
N ASN A 103 19.92 -10.16 -0.56
CA ASN A 103 20.28 -9.81 0.80
C ASN A 103 19.03 -9.50 1.64
N GLU A 104 18.13 -8.61 1.22
CA GLU A 104 16.91 -8.28 1.98
C GLU A 104 16.02 -9.50 2.26
N LEU A 105 15.86 -10.40 1.29
CA LEU A 105 15.11 -11.64 1.44
C LEU A 105 15.81 -12.62 2.40
N LEU A 106 17.12 -12.80 2.26
CA LEU A 106 17.92 -13.68 3.12
C LEU A 106 17.98 -13.18 4.57
N PHE A 107 17.92 -11.87 4.81
CA PHE A 107 17.92 -11.31 6.17
C PHE A 107 16.55 -11.38 6.87
N GLN A 108 15.46 -11.64 6.15
CA GLN A 108 14.14 -11.85 6.76
C GLN A 108 13.95 -13.28 7.28
N ASP A 109 14.71 -14.26 6.78
CA ASP A 109 14.63 -15.65 7.19
C ASP A 109 15.98 -16.16 7.71
N ALA A 110 16.17 -16.09 9.02
CA ALA A 110 17.43 -16.42 9.70
C ALA A 110 17.94 -17.84 9.39
N SER A 111 17.04 -18.76 9.05
CA SER A 111 17.36 -20.14 8.69
C SER A 111 18.09 -20.24 7.34
N VAL A 112 17.67 -19.46 6.36
CA VAL A 112 18.25 -19.44 5.00
C VAL A 112 19.63 -18.78 5.01
N ARG A 113 19.85 -17.82 5.92
CA ARG A 113 21.15 -17.17 6.11
C ARG A 113 22.25 -18.14 6.57
N GLU A 114 21.96 -19.00 7.54
CA GLU A 114 22.94 -19.99 8.04
C GLU A 114 23.32 -21.01 6.95
N GLU A 115 22.35 -21.49 6.18
CA GLU A 115 22.60 -22.40 5.06
C GLU A 115 23.42 -21.74 3.94
N TYR A 116 23.13 -20.47 3.61
CA TYR A 116 23.86 -19.73 2.59
C TYR A 116 25.31 -19.43 3.01
N GLU A 117 25.53 -19.01 4.26
CA GLU A 117 26.88 -18.78 4.81
C GLU A 117 27.69 -20.09 4.83
N ALA A 118 27.06 -21.22 5.19
CA ALA A 118 27.70 -22.55 5.13
C ALA A 118 28.06 -22.98 3.70
N LEU A 119 27.17 -22.77 2.73
CA LEU A 119 27.40 -23.07 1.31
C LEU A 119 28.51 -22.21 0.70
N LYS A 120 28.54 -20.92 1.04
CA LYS A 120 29.58 -19.99 0.58
C LYS A 120 30.95 -20.42 1.11
N LYS A 121 31.04 -20.75 2.41
CA LYS A 121 32.26 -21.19 3.06
C LYS A 121 32.77 -22.52 2.48
N TYR A 122 31.86 -23.47 2.25
CA TYR A 122 32.18 -24.73 1.59
C TYR A 122 32.78 -24.52 0.19
N LYS A 123 32.17 -23.64 -0.63
CA LYS A 123 32.69 -23.31 -1.96
C LYS A 123 34.06 -22.65 -1.92
N GLU A 124 34.30 -21.72 -1.00
CA GLU A 124 35.59 -21.04 -0.84
C GLU A 124 36.72 -21.98 -0.39
N GLU A 125 36.41 -22.96 0.47
CA GLU A 125 37.36 -23.99 0.92
C GLU A 125 37.72 -24.97 -0.20
N HIS A 126 36.75 -25.35 -1.04
CA HIS A 126 36.95 -26.36 -2.09
C HIS A 126 37.33 -25.77 -3.46
N GLN A 127 37.27 -24.45 -3.64
CA GLN A 127 37.86 -23.78 -4.82
C GLN A 127 39.40 -23.74 -4.76
N LYS A 128 39.98 -23.74 -3.54
CA LYS A 128 41.43 -23.74 -3.33
C LYS A 128 42.09 -25.09 -3.57
N GLU A 129 41.33 -26.18 -3.59
CA GLU A 129 41.86 -27.54 -3.82
C GLU A 129 42.13 -27.85 -5.30
N PHE A 130 41.75 -26.97 -6.24
CA PHE A 130 41.94 -27.16 -7.69
C PHE A 130 42.96 -26.19 -8.33
N GLU A 131 43.66 -25.36 -7.53
CA GLU A 131 44.69 -24.42 -8.03
C GLU A 131 46.14 -24.81 -7.66
N ASP A 132 46.36 -25.96 -7.00
CA ASP A 132 47.70 -26.56 -6.75
C ASP A 132 47.96 -27.78 -7.67
#